data_AF-A0A3D1BGF1-F1
#
_entry.id   AF-A0A3D1BGF1-F1
#
_cell.length_a   1.000
_cell.length_b   1.000
_cell.length_c   1.000
_cell.angle_alpha   90.00
_cell.angle_beta   90.00
_cell.angle_gamma   90.00
#
_symmetry.space_group_name_H-M   'P 1'
#
loop_
_entity.id
_entity.type
_entity.pdbx_description
1 polymer ?
#
loop_
_entity_poly.entity_id
_entity_poly.type
_entity_poly.pdbx_seq_one_letter_code
_entity_poly.pdbx_strand_id
1 'polypeptide(L)'
;DPREALLVPDASFHMSFRKGSSSQNYPSSLMGATALLRQTHLDAQWYAEASPRGMAGGTNLSLEAFVASEALPRVFSAGGWKDVLRAETVLDEFDVTEPIVLGGGDGYQRAEALALAEVRMAVPVNFPKGYDVSDPHLARLIGLNELKHWELAPSNA
;
A
#
# COMPACT_ATOMS: atom_id res chain seq x y z
N ASP A 1 28.02 17.50 -0.90
CA ASP A 1 27.21 17.34 -2.14
C ASP A 1 26.05 16.38 -1.83
N PRO A 2 24.79 16.59 -2.25
CA PRO A 2 23.71 15.60 -2.07
C PRO A 2 24.08 14.18 -2.57
N ARG A 3 25.07 14.07 -3.46
CA ARG A 3 25.64 12.78 -3.90
C ARG A 3 26.60 12.12 -2.90
N GLU A 4 27.13 12.85 -1.92
CA GLU A 4 27.99 12.30 -0.85
C GLU A 4 27.19 11.69 0.31
N ALA A 5 25.89 11.97 0.41
CA ALA A 5 25.01 11.47 1.46
C ALA A 5 24.10 10.30 1.02
N LEU A 6 24.17 9.90 -0.25
CA LEU A 6 23.33 8.84 -0.81
C LEU A 6 24.00 7.48 -0.62
N LEU A 7 23.38 6.60 0.19
CA LEU A 7 23.88 5.25 0.43
C LEU A 7 23.52 4.30 -0.72
N VAL A 8 22.24 4.28 -1.12
CA VAL A 8 21.73 3.44 -2.21
C VAL A 8 20.69 4.26 -2.99
N PRO A 9 20.80 4.39 -4.33
CA PRO A 9 19.83 5.12 -5.15
C PRO A 9 18.47 4.41 -5.22
N ASP A 10 18.48 3.09 -5.43
CA ASP A 10 17.28 2.27 -5.62
C ASP A 10 17.12 1.29 -4.45
N ALA A 11 16.41 1.72 -3.39
CA ALA A 11 16.27 0.93 -2.17
C ALA A 11 15.00 0.08 -2.13
N SER A 12 13.90 0.57 -2.71
CA SER A 12 12.59 -0.08 -2.67
C SER A 12 11.67 0.46 -3.75
N PHE A 13 10.70 -0.36 -4.17
CA PHE A 13 9.65 0.05 -5.09
C PHE A 13 8.32 0.26 -4.35
N HIS A 14 7.65 1.38 -4.59
CA HIS A 14 6.47 1.80 -3.84
C HIS A 14 5.20 1.78 -4.69
N MET A 15 4.12 1.27 -4.11
CA MET A 15 2.78 1.24 -4.71
C MET A 15 1.74 1.78 -3.73
N SER A 16 0.61 2.26 -4.25
CA SER A 16 -0.52 2.71 -3.44
C SER A 16 -1.82 2.68 -4.24
N PHE A 17 -2.95 2.49 -3.54
CA PHE A 17 -4.27 2.76 -4.12
C PHE A 17 -4.60 4.25 -4.21
N ARG A 18 -3.76 5.13 -3.65
CA ARG A 18 -3.96 6.58 -3.64
C ARG A 18 -3.00 7.23 -4.63
N LYS A 19 -3.52 8.12 -5.49
CA LYS A 19 -2.72 8.85 -6.49
C LYS A 19 -1.78 9.92 -5.92
N GLY A 20 -1.86 10.17 -4.61
CA GLY A 20 -1.08 11.21 -3.93
C GLY A 20 -1.33 12.60 -4.55
N SER A 21 -0.24 13.27 -4.92
CA SER A 21 -0.23 14.62 -5.49
C SER A 21 -0.39 14.66 -7.02
N SER A 22 -0.60 13.51 -7.68
CA SER A 22 -0.75 13.48 -9.14
C SER A 22 -1.92 14.35 -9.61
N SER A 23 -1.68 15.20 -10.61
CA SER A 23 -2.70 16.02 -11.27
C SER A 23 -3.59 15.21 -12.23
N GLN A 24 -3.24 13.96 -12.51
CA GLN A 24 -4.04 13.08 -13.36
C GLN A 24 -5.39 12.76 -12.70
N ASN A 25 -6.45 12.76 -13.52
CA ASN A 25 -7.82 12.48 -13.07
C ASN A 25 -8.07 10.98 -12.90
N TYR A 26 -7.31 10.15 -13.61
CA TYR A 26 -7.32 8.70 -13.50
C TYR A 26 -6.20 8.20 -12.58
N PRO A 27 -6.46 7.25 -11.66
CA PRO A 27 -7.76 6.69 -11.29
C PRO A 27 -8.47 7.57 -10.25
N SER A 28 -9.81 7.66 -10.32
CA SER A 28 -10.64 8.44 -9.40
C SER A 28 -11.32 7.61 -8.31
N SER A 29 -11.20 6.28 -8.36
CA SER A 29 -11.83 5.35 -7.43
C SER A 29 -10.86 4.24 -7.01
N LEU A 30 -11.15 3.59 -5.89
CA LEU A 30 -10.39 2.43 -5.42
C LEU A 30 -10.39 1.30 -6.46
N MET A 31 -11.54 1.05 -7.10
CA MET A 31 -11.64 0.07 -8.18
C MET A 31 -10.74 0.44 -9.36
N GLY A 32 -10.74 1.72 -9.78
CA GLY A 32 -9.88 2.20 -10.86
C GLY A 32 -8.39 2.08 -10.51
N ALA A 33 -8.01 2.39 -9.27
CA ALA A 33 -6.63 2.24 -8.81
C ALA A 33 -6.18 0.78 -8.81
N THR A 34 -7.07 -0.12 -8.36
CA THR A 34 -6.82 -1.56 -8.39
C THR A 34 -6.66 -2.07 -9.83
N ALA A 35 -7.53 -1.63 -10.74
CA ALA A 35 -7.46 -2.00 -12.16
C ALA A 35 -6.18 -1.50 -12.82
N LEU A 36 -5.76 -0.26 -12.53
CA LEU A 36 -4.51 0.29 -13.05
C LEU A 36 -3.29 -0.49 -12.55
N LEU A 37 -3.25 -0.90 -11.29
CA LEU A 37 -2.17 -1.72 -10.75
C LEU A 37 -2.08 -3.05 -11.51
N ARG A 38 -3.21 -3.78 -11.63
CA ARG A 38 -3.26 -5.03 -12.41
C ARG A 38 -2.82 -4.84 -13.85
N GLN A 39 -3.33 -3.80 -14.51
CA GLN A 39 -2.95 -3.49 -15.88
C GLN A 39 -1.44 -3.22 -15.99
N THR A 40 -0.87 -2.46 -15.06
CA THR A 40 0.57 -2.15 -15.06
C THR A 40 1.42 -3.41 -14.95
N HIS A 41 1.03 -4.37 -14.09
CA HIS A 41 1.71 -5.66 -13.98
C HIS A 41 1.60 -6.48 -15.28
N LEU A 42 0.41 -6.58 -15.87
CA LEU A 42 0.19 -7.29 -17.14
C LEU A 42 0.98 -6.67 -18.29
N ASP A 43 0.99 -5.34 -18.38
CA ASP A 43 1.74 -4.60 -19.39
C ASP A 43 3.25 -4.80 -19.21
N ALA A 44 3.73 -4.85 -17.96
CA ALA A 44 5.14 -5.12 -17.65
C ALA A 44 5.56 -6.55 -18.01
N GLN A 45 4.74 -7.55 -17.69
CA GLN A 45 4.99 -8.95 -18.08
C GLN A 45 5.05 -9.10 -19.60
N TRP A 46 4.06 -8.53 -20.31
CA TRP A 46 4.07 -8.50 -21.78
C TRP A 46 5.33 -7.82 -22.32
N TYR A 47 5.71 -6.66 -21.76
CA TYR A 47 6.88 -5.91 -22.22
C TYR A 47 8.18 -6.67 -22.00
N ALA A 48 8.34 -7.32 -20.84
CA ALA A 48 9.51 -8.15 -20.52
C ALA A 48 9.69 -9.29 -21.54
N GLU A 49 8.60 -9.88 -22.02
CA GLU A 49 8.64 -10.93 -23.04
C GLU A 49 8.83 -10.39 -24.47
N ALA A 50 8.18 -9.27 -24.80
CA ALA A 50 8.12 -8.74 -26.15
C ALA A 50 9.39 -7.94 -26.53
N SER A 51 9.98 -7.22 -25.58
CA SER A 51 11.13 -6.34 -25.81
C SER A 51 12.36 -7.08 -26.36
N PRO A 52 12.82 -8.21 -25.76
CA PRO A 52 13.96 -8.98 -26.28
C PRO A 52 13.74 -9.56 -27.68
N ARG A 53 12.47 -9.73 -28.09
CA ARG A 53 12.08 -10.25 -29.41
C ARG A 53 11.90 -9.14 -30.45
N GLY A 54 12.08 -7.88 -30.08
CA GLY A 54 11.81 -6.73 -30.95
C GLY A 54 10.32 -6.52 -31.25
N MET A 55 9.42 -7.13 -30.46
CA MET A 55 7.97 -7.14 -30.67
C MET A 55 7.23 -6.09 -29.85
N ALA A 56 7.92 -5.36 -28.96
CA ALA A 56 7.33 -4.33 -28.12
C ALA A 56 6.98 -3.03 -28.88
N GLY A 57 7.34 -2.91 -30.17
CA GLY A 57 7.05 -1.73 -30.98
C GLY A 57 7.89 -0.49 -30.64
N GLY A 58 8.85 -0.62 -29.71
CA GLY A 58 9.74 0.44 -29.26
C GLY A 58 10.13 0.26 -27.79
N THR A 59 11.01 1.12 -27.30
CA THR A 59 11.41 1.15 -25.89
C THR A 59 10.38 1.94 -25.08
N ASN A 60 9.79 1.30 -24.06
CA ASN A 60 8.94 1.96 -23.07
C ASN A 60 9.70 2.07 -21.75
N LEU A 61 10.24 3.26 -21.48
CA LEU A 61 11.07 3.52 -20.30
C LEU A 61 10.34 3.25 -18.98
N SER A 62 9.03 3.47 -18.92
CA SER A 62 8.23 3.24 -17.71
C SER A 62 8.09 1.75 -17.41
N LEU A 63 7.82 0.94 -18.42
CA LEU A 63 7.71 -0.51 -18.26
C LEU A 63 9.08 -1.15 -18.04
N GLU A 64 10.13 -0.65 -18.70
CA GLU A 64 11.51 -1.07 -18.46
C GLU A 64 11.94 -0.81 -17.01
N ALA A 65 11.65 0.38 -16.48
CA ALA A 65 11.90 0.69 -15.08
C ALA A 65 11.07 -0.16 -14.12
N PHE A 66 9.81 -0.46 -14.47
CA PHE A 66 8.96 -1.33 -13.66
C PHE A 66 9.51 -2.76 -13.59
N VAL A 67 9.91 -3.33 -14.73
CA VAL A 67 10.53 -4.66 -14.81
C VAL A 67 11.85 -4.68 -14.03
N ALA A 68 12.71 -3.66 -14.21
CA ALA A 68 13.96 -3.56 -13.45
C ALA A 68 13.72 -3.46 -11.92
N SER A 69 12.60 -2.87 -11.51
CA SER A 69 12.23 -2.74 -10.10
C SER A 69 11.71 -4.03 -9.44
N GLU A 70 11.50 -5.12 -10.19
CA GLU A 70 11.08 -6.42 -9.64
C GLU A 70 12.08 -7.00 -8.63
N ALA A 71 13.37 -6.68 -8.78
CA ALA A 71 14.41 -7.09 -7.83
C ALA A 71 14.39 -6.28 -6.52
N LEU A 72 13.65 -5.17 -6.46
CA LEU A 72 13.62 -4.29 -5.29
C LEU A 72 12.55 -4.74 -4.29
N PRO A 73 12.79 -4.56 -2.97
CA PRO A 73 11.76 -4.73 -1.95
C PRO A 73 10.48 -3.96 -2.31
N ARG A 74 9.35 -4.66 -2.35
CA ARG A 74 8.05 -4.07 -2.67
C ARG A 74 7.40 -3.50 -1.41
N VAL A 75 7.05 -2.22 -1.46
CA VAL A 75 6.36 -1.51 -0.38
C VAL A 75 4.99 -1.05 -0.87
N PHE A 76 3.92 -1.44 -0.19
CA PHE A 76 2.56 -1.08 -0.56
C PHE A 76 1.91 -0.20 0.52
N SER A 77 1.54 1.03 0.17
CA SER A 77 0.78 1.93 1.05
C SER A 77 -0.72 1.68 0.89
N ALA A 78 -1.24 0.75 1.70
CA ALA A 78 -2.63 0.31 1.65
C ALA A 78 -3.58 1.20 2.48
N GLY A 79 -3.17 1.59 3.69
CA GLY A 79 -4.06 2.24 4.64
C GLY A 79 -4.83 1.21 5.46
N GLY A 80 -6.16 1.29 5.53
CA GLY A 80 -6.96 0.45 6.44
C GLY A 80 -6.86 -1.06 6.17
N TRP A 81 -7.24 -1.88 7.14
CA TRP A 81 -7.12 -3.36 7.06
C TRP A 81 -7.75 -3.98 5.81
N LYS A 82 -8.85 -3.40 5.30
CA LYS A 82 -9.52 -3.87 4.06
C LYS A 82 -8.66 -3.65 2.82
N ASP A 83 -7.89 -2.56 2.81
CA ASP A 83 -7.00 -2.23 1.71
C ASP A 83 -5.71 -3.07 1.83
N VAL A 84 -5.29 -3.42 3.05
CA VAL A 84 -4.16 -4.35 3.26
C VAL A 84 -4.46 -5.71 2.63
N LEU A 85 -5.61 -6.33 2.96
CA LEU A 85 -6.00 -7.61 2.36
C LEU A 85 -6.19 -7.51 0.84
N ARG A 86 -6.68 -6.37 0.33
CA ARG A 86 -6.80 -6.14 -1.11
C ARG A 86 -5.43 -6.03 -1.79
N ALA A 87 -4.47 -5.38 -1.13
CA ALA A 87 -3.11 -5.28 -1.64
C ALA A 87 -2.46 -6.66 -1.68
N GLU A 88 -2.63 -7.46 -0.63
CA GLU A 88 -2.17 -8.86 -0.60
C GLU A 88 -2.72 -9.65 -1.79
N THR A 89 -4.04 -9.65 -2.00
CA THR A 89 -4.64 -10.43 -3.10
C THR A 89 -4.14 -9.97 -4.47
N VAL A 90 -3.98 -8.65 -4.68
CA VAL A 90 -3.46 -8.13 -5.96
C VAL A 90 -2.00 -8.48 -6.16
N LEU A 91 -1.19 -8.51 -5.10
CA LEU A 91 0.24 -8.82 -5.18
C LEU A 91 0.47 -10.33 -5.38
N ASP A 92 -0.34 -11.16 -4.73
CA ASP A 92 -0.35 -12.63 -4.91
C ASP A 92 -0.70 -13.02 -6.35
N GLU A 93 -1.67 -12.32 -6.99
CA GLU A 93 -2.00 -12.51 -8.41
C GLU A 93 -0.81 -12.35 -9.38
N PHE A 94 0.26 -11.67 -8.96
CA PHE A 94 1.47 -11.44 -9.77
C PHE A 94 2.74 -11.99 -9.11
N ASP A 95 2.61 -13.00 -8.25
CA ASP A 95 3.71 -13.71 -7.60
C ASP A 95 4.68 -12.79 -6.81
N VAL A 96 4.18 -11.66 -6.31
CA VAL A 96 4.99 -10.75 -5.49
C VAL A 96 5.09 -11.29 -4.07
N THR A 97 6.23 -11.87 -3.76
CA THR A 97 6.49 -12.49 -2.45
C THR A 97 6.96 -11.49 -1.39
N GLU A 98 6.52 -11.72 -0.15
CA GLU A 98 6.91 -10.98 1.06
C GLU A 98 6.87 -9.43 0.98
N PRO A 99 5.80 -8.81 0.41
CA PRO A 99 5.73 -7.36 0.32
C PRO A 99 5.60 -6.73 1.70
N ILE A 100 6.14 -5.52 1.84
CA ILE A 100 5.97 -4.70 3.04
C ILE A 100 4.72 -3.85 2.86
N VAL A 101 3.67 -4.09 3.64
CA VAL A 101 2.41 -3.36 3.52
C VAL A 101 2.25 -2.38 4.70
N LEU A 102 2.13 -1.09 4.38
CA LEU A 102 1.83 -0.06 5.36
C LEU A 102 0.34 -0.05 5.68
N GLY A 103 0.04 -0.39 6.93
CA GLY A 103 -1.31 -0.39 7.50
C GLY A 103 -1.73 0.97 8.08
N GLY A 104 -3.02 1.11 8.36
CA GLY A 104 -3.66 2.34 8.82
C GLY A 104 -3.88 2.44 10.32
N GLY A 105 -3.40 1.47 11.12
CA GLY A 105 -3.61 1.44 12.57
C GLY A 105 -4.98 0.90 12.99
N ASP A 106 -5.72 0.28 12.08
CA ASP A 106 -7.01 -0.39 12.34
C ASP A 106 -6.92 -1.92 12.18
N GLY A 107 -5.70 -2.46 12.16
CA GLY A 107 -5.43 -3.89 11.95
C GLY A 107 -6.07 -4.80 13.01
N TYR A 108 -6.18 -4.33 14.25
CA TYR A 108 -6.81 -5.03 15.37
C TYR A 108 -8.26 -5.46 15.05
N GLN A 109 -8.95 -4.76 14.16
CA GLN A 109 -10.32 -5.12 13.75
C GLN A 109 -10.35 -6.46 13.01
N ARG A 110 -9.22 -6.86 12.40
CA ARG A 110 -9.11 -8.12 11.66
C ARG A 110 -7.74 -8.78 11.77
N ALA A 111 -7.20 -8.82 12.99
CA ALA A 111 -5.88 -9.36 13.29
C ALA A 111 -5.69 -10.80 12.78
N GLU A 112 -6.68 -11.68 12.95
CA GLU A 112 -6.58 -13.08 12.49
C GLU A 112 -6.41 -13.18 10.96
N ALA A 113 -7.18 -12.42 10.18
CA ALA A 113 -7.05 -12.47 8.72
C ALA A 113 -5.75 -11.82 8.26
N LEU A 114 -5.29 -10.77 8.95
CA LEU A 114 -4.01 -10.12 8.65
C LEU A 114 -2.81 -11.01 9.03
N ALA A 115 -2.94 -11.83 10.07
CA ALA A 115 -1.91 -12.80 10.45
C ALA A 115 -1.83 -13.98 9.46
N LEU A 116 -2.93 -14.30 8.79
CA LEU A 116 -2.98 -15.30 7.72
C LEU A 116 -2.52 -14.74 6.36
N ALA A 117 -2.49 -13.42 6.19
CA ALA A 117 -1.99 -12.79 4.98
C ALA A 117 -0.46 -12.94 4.94
N GLU A 118 0.08 -13.38 3.80
CA GLU A 118 1.53 -13.62 3.61
C GLU A 118 2.32 -12.32 3.35
N VAL A 119 2.03 -11.26 4.13
CA VAL A 119 2.61 -9.93 3.97
C VAL A 119 3.33 -9.47 5.24
N ARG A 120 4.41 -8.72 5.07
CA ARG A 120 5.10 -8.06 6.18
C ARG A 120 4.41 -6.74 6.51
N MET A 121 3.81 -6.65 7.68
CA MET A 121 3.06 -5.47 8.08
C MET A 121 3.95 -4.39 8.71
N ALA A 122 3.88 -3.18 8.16
CA ALA A 122 4.39 -1.98 8.79
C ALA A 122 3.22 -1.27 9.52
N VAL A 123 3.21 -1.38 10.84
CA VAL A 123 2.13 -0.88 11.70
C VAL A 123 2.47 0.52 12.23
N PRO A 124 1.58 1.52 12.09
CA PRO A 124 1.81 2.84 12.65
C PRO A 124 1.67 2.82 14.18
N VAL A 125 2.65 3.40 14.88
CA VAL A 125 2.68 3.54 16.35
C VAL A 125 2.09 4.87 16.84
N ASN A 126 1.44 5.63 15.95
CA ASN A 126 0.80 6.91 16.29
C ASN A 126 -0.65 6.67 16.72
N PHE A 127 -0.87 6.47 18.02
CA PHE A 127 -2.18 6.15 18.57
C PHE A 127 -3.05 7.41 18.80
N PRO A 128 -4.38 7.28 18.69
CA PRO A 128 -5.31 8.37 18.99
C PRO A 128 -5.15 8.89 20.41
N LYS A 129 -5.23 10.21 20.58
CA LYS A 129 -5.30 10.84 21.90
C LYS A 129 -6.65 10.50 22.54
N GLY A 130 -6.64 10.28 23.85
CA GLY A 130 -7.87 9.99 24.58
C GLY A 130 -8.87 11.13 24.54
N TYR A 131 -10.14 10.76 24.45
CA TYR A 131 -11.24 11.71 24.49
C TYR A 131 -11.51 12.14 25.94
N ASP A 132 -11.82 13.42 26.13
CA ASP A 132 -12.34 13.91 27.40
C ASP A 132 -13.81 13.52 27.54
N VAL A 133 -14.07 12.48 28.33
CA VAL A 133 -15.41 11.95 28.61
C VAL A 133 -16.00 12.46 29.93
N SER A 134 -15.42 13.51 30.52
CA SER A 134 -15.90 14.09 31.78
C SER A 134 -17.26 14.77 31.66
N ASP A 135 -17.59 15.36 30.50
CA ASP A 135 -18.89 15.97 30.22
C ASP A 135 -19.80 14.98 29.45
N PRO A 136 -20.91 14.52 30.05
CA PRO A 136 -21.86 13.62 29.39
C PRO A 136 -22.51 14.18 28.12
N HIS A 137 -22.62 15.50 27.98
CA HIS A 137 -23.18 16.13 26.79
C HIS A 137 -22.21 16.07 25.61
N LEU A 138 -20.91 16.29 25.86
CA LEU A 138 -19.85 16.15 24.86
C LEU A 138 -19.56 14.68 24.53
N ALA A 139 -19.59 13.79 25.54
CA ALA A 139 -19.34 12.37 25.35
C ALA A 139 -20.36 11.70 24.42
N ARG A 140 -21.62 12.17 24.39
CA ARG A 140 -22.66 11.67 23.46
C ARG A 140 -22.40 12.01 21.99
N LEU A 141 -21.56 13.01 21.71
CA LEU A 141 -21.20 13.39 20.35
C LEU A 141 -20.07 12.51 19.79
N ILE A 142 -19.37 11.75 20.64
CA ILE A 142 -18.29 10.85 20.23
C ILE A 142 -18.93 9.55 19.74
N GLY A 143 -18.54 9.12 18.54
CA GLY A 143 -19.03 7.87 17.97
C GLY A 143 -18.50 6.65 18.74
N LEU A 144 -19.31 5.58 18.82
CA LEU A 144 -18.85 4.31 19.42
C LEU A 144 -17.63 3.74 18.68
N ASN A 145 -17.56 3.93 17.37
CA ASN A 145 -16.40 3.54 16.55
C ASN A 145 -15.13 4.29 16.96
N GLU A 146 -15.23 5.58 17.27
CA GLU A 146 -14.12 6.42 17.72
C GLU A 146 -13.64 6.00 19.10
N LEU A 147 -14.55 5.77 20.05
CA LEU A 147 -14.20 5.26 21.38
C LEU A 147 -13.52 3.89 21.33
N LYS A 148 -14.06 2.97 20.51
CA LYS A 148 -13.44 1.66 20.30
C LYS A 148 -12.07 1.76 19.65
N HIS A 149 -11.91 2.67 18.68
CA HIS A 149 -10.61 2.88 18.06
C HIS A 149 -9.60 3.46 19.05
N TRP A 150 -10.02 4.41 19.88
CA TRP A 150 -9.20 4.93 20.96
C TRP A 150 -8.70 3.84 21.92
N GLU A 151 -9.60 2.97 22.37
CA GLU A 151 -9.26 1.88 23.31
C GLU A 151 -8.38 0.79 22.65
N LEU A 152 -8.69 0.39 21.43
CA LEU A 152 -8.09 -0.78 20.79
C LEU A 152 -6.88 -0.48 19.92
N ALA A 153 -6.67 0.76 19.46
CA ALA A 153 -5.53 1.09 18.59
C ALA A 153 -4.16 0.67 19.18
N PRO A 154 -3.89 0.79 20.50
CA PRO A 154 -2.65 0.30 21.11
C PRO A 154 -2.43 -1.21 20.98
N SER A 155 -3.49 -2.01 20.81
CA SER A 155 -3.39 -3.48 20.66
C SER A 155 -2.85 -3.93 19.29
N ASN A 156 -2.60 -2.99 18.36
CA ASN A 156 -1.96 -3.32 17.08
C ASN A 156 -0.45 -3.57 17.18
N ALA A 157 0.20 -3.09 18.25
CA ALA A 157 1.66 -3.07 18.38
C ALA A 157 2.20 -4.23 19.21
#